data_AF-A0AA84ZXY3-F1
#
_entry.id   AF-A0AA84ZXY3-F1
#
_cell.length_a   1.000
_cell.length_b   1.000
_cell.length_c   1.000
_cell.angle_alpha   90.00
_cell.angle_beta   90.00
_cell.angle_gamma   90.00
#
_symmetry.space_group_name_H-M   'P 1'
#
loop_
_entity.id
_entity.type
_entity.pdbx_description
1 polymer ?
#
loop_
_entity_poly.entity_id
_entity_poly.type
_entity_poly.pdbx_seq_one_letter_code
_entity_poly.pdbx_strand_id
1 'polypeptide(L)'
;MTVDAEGNKIVVCDNGTGFVKCGYAGATFPEFIFPSLIGRPILRATSRVGNLEVQDLMIGDEASELRQMLELSYPLENGIVRNWDDMIHLYDYIFGPKKMNIDPKHAKILLTEPPLNPLRNREKMVEVMFEKYGFNALFIAIQATLTLYAQGLMTGVVVDSGDGVTHICPVYDGLSLPHLTRRLNVAGRDITRYLIKLLLLRGYAFNQTADFETIRQMKEKLCYVAYDVEQEQNLALDTTVLVKKYTNFVYTFICEIIEEIHICSS
;
A
#
# COMPACT_ATOMS: atom_id res chain seq x y z
N MET A 1 -16.40 -16.96 -11.14
CA MET A 1 -16.86 -15.75 -10.43
C MET A 1 -18.05 -16.13 -9.59
N THR A 2 -18.02 -15.88 -8.28
CA THR A 2 -19.22 -16.06 -7.45
C THR A 2 -20.16 -14.88 -7.72
N VAL A 3 -21.34 -15.20 -8.23
CA VAL A 3 -22.48 -14.27 -8.29
C VAL A 3 -23.38 -14.54 -7.10
N ASP A 4 -24.07 -13.52 -6.62
CA ASP A 4 -25.10 -13.74 -5.60
C ASP A 4 -26.35 -14.43 -6.19
N ALA A 5 -27.35 -14.69 -5.35
CA ALA A 5 -28.61 -15.33 -5.75
C ALA A 5 -29.39 -14.54 -6.83
N GLU A 6 -29.07 -13.26 -7.05
CA GLU A 6 -29.68 -12.37 -8.03
C GLU A 6 -28.79 -12.19 -9.28
N GLY A 7 -27.63 -12.84 -9.34
CA GLY A 7 -26.67 -12.73 -10.44
C GLY A 7 -25.73 -11.52 -10.35
N ASN A 8 -25.75 -10.74 -9.26
CA ASN A 8 -24.88 -9.59 -9.10
C ASN A 8 -23.44 -10.03 -8.80
N LYS A 9 -22.48 -9.29 -9.37
CA LYS A 9 -21.07 -9.49 -9.09
C LYS A 9 -20.72 -8.89 -7.72
N ILE A 10 -19.93 -9.62 -6.94
CA ILE A 10 -19.42 -9.14 -5.65
C ILE A 10 -17.97 -8.70 -5.86
N VAL A 11 -17.72 -7.43 -5.60
CA VAL A 11 -16.41 -6.79 -5.69
C VAL A 11 -15.80 -6.75 -4.30
N VAL A 12 -14.53 -7.13 -4.18
CA VAL A 12 -13.74 -7.00 -2.96
C VAL A 12 -12.70 -5.93 -3.22
N CYS A 13 -12.63 -4.91 -2.35
CA CYS A 13 -11.66 -3.83 -2.46
C CYS A 13 -10.99 -3.60 -1.10
N ASP A 14 -9.69 -3.87 -1.05
CA ASP A 14 -8.82 -3.58 0.08
C ASP A 14 -8.14 -2.21 -0.12
N ASN A 15 -8.53 -1.26 0.71
CA ASN A 15 -8.08 0.12 0.66
C ASN A 15 -6.75 0.28 1.43
N GLY A 16 -5.67 -0.27 0.88
CA GLY A 16 -4.34 -0.14 1.48
C GLY A 16 -3.74 1.26 1.33
N THR A 17 -2.92 1.67 2.31
CA THR A 17 -2.22 2.96 2.28
C THR A 17 -1.16 3.06 1.17
N GLY A 18 -0.51 1.93 0.86
CA GLY A 18 0.47 1.86 -0.21
C GLY A 18 -0.15 1.40 -1.53
N PHE A 19 -0.97 0.35 -1.47
CA PHE A 19 -1.56 -0.30 -2.63
C PHE A 19 -3.04 -0.57 -2.41
N VAL A 20 -3.84 -0.28 -3.43
CA VAL A 20 -5.20 -0.80 -3.54
C VAL A 20 -5.11 -2.22 -4.11
N LYS A 21 -5.88 -3.14 -3.54
CA LYS A 21 -6.08 -4.47 -4.12
C LYS A 21 -7.56 -4.66 -4.35
N CYS A 22 -7.97 -4.93 -5.58
CA CYS A 22 -9.36 -5.17 -5.90
C CYS A 22 -9.54 -6.36 -6.83
N GLY A 23 -10.72 -6.97 -6.79
CA GLY A 23 -11.08 -8.10 -7.62
C GLY A 23 -12.48 -8.60 -7.31
N TYR A 24 -12.84 -9.72 -7.91
CA TYR A 24 -14.14 -10.35 -7.67
C TYR A 24 -14.06 -11.40 -6.57
N ALA A 25 -15.13 -11.50 -5.78
CA ALA A 25 -15.27 -12.60 -4.83
C ALA A 25 -15.16 -13.96 -5.53
N GLY A 26 -14.60 -14.93 -4.81
CA GLY A 26 -14.33 -16.27 -5.32
C GLY A 26 -13.06 -16.42 -6.15
N ALA A 27 -12.34 -15.33 -6.47
CA ALA A 27 -10.99 -15.41 -7.01
C ALA A 27 -9.96 -15.66 -5.90
N THR A 28 -8.89 -16.40 -6.23
CA THR A 28 -7.80 -16.71 -5.27
C THR A 28 -6.88 -15.51 -5.03
N PHE A 29 -6.70 -14.67 -6.04
CA PHE A 29 -5.85 -13.48 -6.00
C PHE A 29 -6.66 -12.26 -6.44
N PRO A 30 -6.31 -11.05 -5.95
CA PRO A 30 -6.87 -9.82 -6.47
C PRO A 30 -6.56 -9.71 -7.97
N GLU A 31 -7.52 -9.18 -8.73
CA GLU A 31 -7.38 -9.02 -10.18
C GLU A 31 -6.50 -7.83 -10.51
N PHE A 32 -6.57 -6.78 -9.69
CA PHE A 32 -5.74 -5.59 -9.82
C PHE A 32 -5.07 -5.25 -8.50
N ILE A 33 -3.79 -4.91 -8.60
CA ILE A 33 -2.99 -4.33 -7.53
C ILE A 33 -2.29 -3.12 -8.12
N PHE A 34 -2.46 -1.94 -7.53
CA PHE A 34 -1.81 -0.72 -8.00
C PHE A 34 -1.61 0.27 -6.85
N PRO A 35 -0.67 1.22 -6.97
CA PRO A 35 -0.37 2.18 -5.92
C PRO A 35 -1.55 3.10 -5.57
N SER A 36 -1.78 3.37 -4.29
CA SER A 36 -2.81 4.28 -3.79
C SER A 36 -2.36 5.74 -3.87
N LEU A 37 -2.06 6.23 -5.08
CA LEU A 37 -1.53 7.58 -5.29
C LEU A 37 -2.21 8.29 -6.47
N ILE A 38 -2.22 9.61 -6.37
CA ILE A 38 -2.77 10.52 -7.37
C ILE A 38 -1.67 11.50 -7.74
N GLY A 39 -1.52 11.75 -9.04
CA GLY A 39 -0.53 12.68 -9.57
C GLY A 39 -1.21 13.81 -10.34
N ARG A 40 -0.81 15.04 -10.04
CA ARG A 40 -1.23 16.25 -10.75
C ARG A 40 -0.03 16.86 -11.47
N PRO A 41 -0.13 17.24 -12.75
CA PRO A 41 1.01 17.81 -13.49
C PRO A 41 1.55 19.09 -12.85
N ILE A 42 2.86 19.13 -12.60
CA ILE A 42 3.55 20.32 -12.05
C ILE A 42 3.59 21.44 -13.11
N LEU A 43 3.69 21.05 -14.39
CA LEU A 43 3.72 21.95 -15.54
C LEU A 43 2.49 21.68 -16.41
N ARG A 44 1.74 22.74 -16.75
CA ARG A 44 0.54 22.67 -17.61
C ARG A 44 0.84 22.45 -19.10
N ALA A 45 2.10 22.25 -19.47
CA ALA A 45 2.48 21.99 -20.85
C ALA A 45 2.15 20.54 -21.18
N THR A 46 1.14 20.33 -22.04
CA THR A 46 0.71 19.04 -22.59
C THR A 46 1.88 18.35 -23.29
N SER A 47 2.61 17.55 -22.52
CA SER A 47 3.79 16.84 -22.97
C SER A 47 3.41 15.37 -23.08
N ARG A 48 3.39 14.81 -24.30
CA ARG A 48 3.36 13.36 -24.47
C ARG A 48 4.69 12.80 -23.99
N VAL A 49 4.66 11.86 -23.05
CA VAL A 49 5.85 11.15 -22.57
C VAL A 49 5.69 9.69 -22.96
N GLY A 50 6.40 9.28 -24.01
CA GLY A 50 6.24 7.94 -24.59
C GLY A 50 4.83 7.72 -25.16
N ASN A 51 4.12 6.71 -24.65
CA ASN A 51 2.76 6.35 -25.08
C ASN A 51 1.65 6.99 -24.22
N LEU A 52 2.01 7.70 -23.14
CA LEU A 52 1.05 8.29 -22.23
C LEU A 52 0.90 9.80 -22.50
N GLU A 53 -0.34 10.23 -22.67
CA GLU A 53 -0.69 11.64 -22.61
C GLU A 53 -0.82 12.05 -21.15
N VAL A 54 -0.09 13.09 -20.75
CA VAL A 54 -0.23 13.68 -19.42
C VAL A 54 -1.62 14.30 -19.32
N GLN A 55 -2.50 13.64 -18.57
CA GLN A 55 -3.83 14.15 -18.23
C GLN A 55 -3.73 15.06 -17.01
N ASP A 56 -4.76 15.89 -16.79
CA ASP A 56 -4.84 16.77 -15.62
C ASP A 56 -4.82 15.99 -14.29
N LEU A 57 -5.18 14.70 -14.34
CA LEU A 57 -5.18 13.80 -13.21
C LEU A 57 -4.70 12.41 -13.64
N MET A 58 -3.60 11.96 -13.05
CA MET A 58 -3.04 10.63 -13.24
C MET A 58 -3.25 9.84 -11.94
N ILE A 59 -3.59 8.55 -12.03
CA ILE A 59 -3.93 7.75 -10.84
C ILE A 59 -3.27 6.37 -10.93
N GLY A 60 -2.78 5.86 -9.80
CA GLY A 60 -2.21 4.52 -9.71
C GLY A 60 -0.96 4.35 -10.56
N ASP A 61 -0.96 3.35 -11.44
CA ASP A 61 0.19 2.97 -12.25
C ASP A 61 0.67 4.13 -13.15
N GLU A 62 -0.26 4.86 -13.77
CA GLU A 62 0.03 5.99 -14.64
C GLU A 62 0.75 7.12 -13.91
N ALA A 63 0.34 7.39 -12.67
CA ALA A 63 0.99 8.39 -11.83
C ALA A 63 2.32 7.89 -11.24
N SER A 64 2.47 6.57 -11.08
CA SER A 64 3.73 5.97 -10.65
C SER A 64 4.79 6.04 -11.75
N GLU A 65 4.42 5.80 -13.01
CA GLU A 65 5.33 5.88 -14.17
C GLU A 65 5.82 7.31 -14.42
N LEU A 66 4.93 8.30 -14.30
CA LEU A 66 5.25 9.71 -14.55
C LEU A 66 5.54 10.51 -13.27
N ARG A 67 5.91 9.83 -12.17
CA ARG A 67 6.16 10.44 -10.84
C ARG A 67 7.09 11.66 -10.87
N GLN A 68 8.05 11.71 -11.80
CA GLN A 68 9.00 12.83 -11.92
C GLN A 68 8.35 14.14 -12.41
N MET A 69 7.22 14.07 -13.10
CA MET A 69 6.53 15.22 -13.69
C MET A 69 5.25 15.61 -12.95
N LEU A 70 4.92 14.84 -11.91
CA LEU A 70 3.66 14.95 -11.18
C LEU A 70 3.92 15.32 -9.72
N GLU A 71 3.10 16.22 -9.19
CA GLU A 71 2.93 16.41 -7.77
C GLU A 71 2.04 15.29 -7.24
N LEU A 72 2.59 14.45 -6.36
CA LEU A 72 1.90 13.28 -5.84
C LEU A 72 1.15 13.59 -4.54
N SER A 73 -0.10 13.16 -4.46
CA SER A 73 -0.90 13.11 -3.24
C SER A 73 -1.32 11.69 -2.89
N TYR A 74 -1.48 11.42 -1.60
CA TYR A 74 -1.92 10.13 -1.06
C TYR A 74 -3.24 10.33 -0.31
N PRO A 75 -4.37 9.78 -0.78
CA PRO A 75 -5.66 9.96 -0.12
C PRO A 75 -5.73 9.31 1.27
N LEU A 76 -4.95 8.24 1.48
CA LEU A 76 -4.84 7.54 2.75
C LEU A 76 -3.51 7.85 3.42
N GLU A 77 -3.57 8.17 4.71
CA GLU A 77 -2.40 8.29 5.57
C GLU A 77 -2.57 7.38 6.79
N ASN A 78 -1.60 6.49 6.99
CA ASN A 78 -1.59 5.51 8.09
C ASN A 78 -2.93 4.75 8.21
N GLY A 79 -3.47 4.28 7.07
CA GLY A 79 -4.73 3.55 6.96
C GLY A 79 -6.00 4.41 6.98
N ILE A 80 -5.92 5.69 7.29
CA ILE A 80 -7.09 6.57 7.43
C ILE A 80 -7.21 7.47 6.20
N VAL A 81 -8.41 7.54 5.61
CA VAL A 81 -8.71 8.50 4.54
C VAL A 81 -8.65 9.92 5.09
N ARG A 82 -7.78 10.76 4.52
CA ARG A 82 -7.60 12.18 4.88
C ARG A 82 -8.24 13.12 3.88
N ASN A 83 -8.11 12.81 2.59
CA ASN A 83 -8.68 13.60 1.51
C ASN A 83 -9.71 12.77 0.74
N TRP A 84 -10.98 13.14 0.87
CA TRP A 84 -12.09 12.45 0.24
C TRP A 84 -12.20 12.73 -1.26
N ASP A 85 -11.83 13.92 -1.72
CA ASP A 85 -11.87 14.26 -3.14
C ASP A 85 -10.89 13.39 -3.92
N ASP A 86 -9.68 13.25 -3.36
CA ASP A 86 -8.65 12.34 -3.86
C ASP A 86 -9.11 10.87 -3.79
N MET A 87 -9.69 10.44 -2.66
CA MET A 87 -10.18 9.07 -2.52
C MET A 87 -11.29 8.74 -3.53
N ILE A 88 -12.14 9.71 -3.83
CA ILE A 88 -13.19 9.58 -4.82
C ILE A 88 -12.60 9.40 -6.22
N HIS A 89 -11.57 10.16 -6.59
CA HIS A 89 -10.86 9.95 -7.85
C HIS A 89 -10.24 8.55 -7.93
N LEU A 90 -9.68 8.06 -6.81
CA LEU A 90 -9.15 6.70 -6.72
C LEU A 90 -10.25 5.65 -6.92
N TYR A 91 -11.45 5.84 -6.36
CA TYR A 91 -12.60 4.97 -6.61
C TYR A 91 -13.12 5.04 -8.04
N ASP A 92 -13.15 6.22 -8.67
CA ASP A 92 -13.49 6.38 -10.08
C ASP A 92 -12.51 5.58 -10.98
N TYR A 93 -11.22 5.52 -10.60
CA TYR A 93 -10.22 4.68 -11.25
C TYR A 93 -10.42 3.19 -11.01
N ILE A 94 -10.78 2.78 -9.78
CA ILE A 94 -11.05 1.38 -9.41
C ILE A 94 -12.25 0.83 -10.20
N PHE A 95 -13.39 1.52 -10.15
CA PHE A 95 -14.65 1.02 -10.72
C PHE A 95 -14.79 1.30 -12.21
N GLY A 96 -14.07 2.32 -12.69
CA GLY A 96 -14.08 2.73 -14.09
C GLY A 96 -13.44 1.73 -15.06
N PRO A 97 -13.41 2.07 -16.35
CA PRO A 97 -13.02 1.17 -17.43
C PRO A 97 -11.53 0.77 -17.40
N LYS A 98 -10.69 1.52 -16.68
CA LYS A 98 -9.25 1.26 -16.58
C LYS A 98 -8.92 0.03 -15.72
N LYS A 99 -9.77 -0.30 -14.74
CA LYS A 99 -9.57 -1.42 -13.82
C LYS A 99 -10.75 -2.38 -13.87
N MET A 100 -11.68 -2.30 -12.93
CA MET A 100 -12.74 -3.31 -12.78
C MET A 100 -13.77 -3.27 -13.92
N ASN A 101 -13.97 -2.11 -14.55
CA ASN A 101 -14.95 -1.88 -15.62
C ASN A 101 -16.34 -2.44 -15.25
N ILE A 102 -16.88 -1.96 -14.14
CA ILE A 102 -18.17 -2.41 -13.59
C ILE A 102 -19.18 -1.27 -13.58
N ASP A 103 -20.46 -1.64 -13.61
CA ASP A 103 -21.54 -0.75 -13.18
C ASP A 103 -21.82 -1.02 -11.68
N PRO A 104 -21.50 -0.08 -10.77
CA PRO A 104 -21.76 -0.25 -9.35
C PRO A 104 -23.22 -0.57 -9.02
N LYS A 105 -24.19 -0.09 -9.82
CA LYS A 105 -25.64 -0.31 -9.62
C LYS A 105 -26.10 -1.74 -9.84
N HIS A 106 -25.23 -2.59 -10.39
CA HIS A 106 -25.49 -4.01 -10.59
C HIS A 106 -24.43 -4.87 -9.88
N ALA A 107 -23.81 -4.31 -8.85
CA ALA A 107 -22.77 -4.96 -8.07
C ALA A 107 -22.99 -4.77 -6.56
N LYS A 108 -22.37 -5.64 -5.79
CA LYS A 108 -22.21 -5.53 -4.34
C LYS A 108 -20.73 -5.34 -4.04
N ILE A 109 -20.41 -4.63 -2.96
CA ILE A 109 -19.02 -4.33 -2.62
C ILE A 109 -18.69 -4.70 -1.16
N LEU A 110 -17.55 -5.33 -0.98
CA LEU A 110 -16.88 -5.52 0.30
C LEU A 110 -15.68 -4.58 0.34
N LEU A 111 -15.68 -3.66 1.31
CA LEU A 111 -14.56 -2.78 1.60
C LEU A 111 -13.83 -3.24 2.85
N THR A 112 -12.53 -2.99 2.90
CA THR A 112 -11.75 -3.14 4.12
C THR A 112 -11.54 -1.80 4.83
N GLU A 113 -11.45 -1.85 6.15
CA GLU A 113 -11.02 -0.72 6.98
C GLU A 113 -9.98 -1.15 8.01
N PRO A 114 -9.07 -0.24 8.43
CA PRO A 114 -8.16 -0.52 9.53
C PRO A 114 -8.94 -0.64 10.85
N PRO A 115 -8.39 -1.35 11.85
CA PRO A 115 -9.00 -1.36 13.16
C PRO A 115 -8.96 0.04 13.78
N LEU A 116 -9.97 0.37 14.59
CA LEU A 116 -10.13 1.70 15.22
C LEU A 116 -10.34 2.85 14.21
N ASN A 117 -10.90 2.58 13.02
CA ASN A 117 -11.33 3.62 12.10
C ASN A 117 -12.42 4.52 12.74
N PRO A 118 -12.33 5.86 12.67
CA PRO A 118 -13.37 6.74 13.19
C PRO A 118 -14.74 6.47 12.54
N LEU A 119 -15.80 6.48 13.35
CA LEU A 119 -17.17 6.23 12.88
C LEU A 119 -17.56 7.17 11.72
N ARG A 120 -17.19 8.46 11.82
CA ARG A 120 -17.45 9.45 10.77
C ARG A 120 -16.83 9.08 9.42
N ASN A 121 -15.65 8.48 9.42
CA ASN A 121 -15.03 8.03 8.17
C ASN A 121 -15.76 6.81 7.60
N ARG A 122 -16.23 5.91 8.47
CA ARG A 122 -17.06 4.78 8.06
C ARG A 122 -18.39 5.23 7.48
N GLU A 123 -19.07 6.19 8.10
CA GLU A 123 -20.30 6.81 7.58
C GLU A 123 -20.06 7.46 6.21
N LYS A 124 -18.95 8.20 6.05
CA LYS A 124 -18.62 8.82 4.77
C LYS A 124 -18.28 7.80 3.67
N MET A 125 -17.65 6.66 4.01
CA MET A 125 -17.49 5.55 3.05
C MET A 125 -18.85 5.03 2.58
N VAL A 126 -19.78 4.83 3.52
CA VAL A 126 -21.14 4.35 3.22
C VAL A 126 -21.89 5.34 2.33
N GLU A 127 -21.87 6.63 2.68
CA GLU A 127 -22.47 7.73 1.90
C GLU A 127 -21.94 7.72 0.46
N VAL A 128 -20.62 7.68 0.27
CA VAL A 128 -20.01 7.68 -1.07
C VAL A 128 -20.42 6.45 -1.88
N MET A 129 -20.43 5.26 -1.28
CA MET A 129 -20.77 4.02 -1.99
C MET A 129 -22.24 3.94 -2.40
N PHE A 130 -23.16 4.41 -1.55
CA PHE A 130 -24.60 4.38 -1.87
C PHE A 130 -25.06 5.60 -2.66
N GLU A 131 -24.67 6.81 -2.28
CA GLU A 131 -25.21 8.03 -2.90
C GLU A 131 -24.48 8.40 -4.19
N LYS A 132 -23.15 8.28 -4.24
CA LYS A 132 -22.38 8.60 -5.45
C LYS A 132 -22.37 7.43 -6.44
N TYR A 133 -22.04 6.22 -5.98
CA TYR A 133 -21.89 5.06 -6.89
C TYR A 133 -23.18 4.25 -7.05
N GLY A 134 -24.04 4.16 -6.03
CA GLY A 134 -25.30 3.43 -6.11
C GLY A 134 -25.15 1.92 -5.99
N PHE A 135 -24.16 1.41 -5.22
CA PHE A 135 -24.02 -0.03 -4.99
C PHE A 135 -25.26 -0.65 -4.34
N ASN A 136 -25.60 -1.88 -4.73
CA ASN A 136 -26.80 -2.56 -4.20
C ASN A 136 -26.65 -2.95 -2.74
N ALA A 137 -25.43 -3.32 -2.34
CA ALA A 137 -25.09 -3.63 -0.97
C ALA A 137 -23.62 -3.33 -0.71
N LEU A 138 -23.33 -2.93 0.52
CA LEU A 138 -21.99 -2.65 1.02
C LEU A 138 -21.77 -3.44 2.32
N PHE A 139 -20.61 -4.09 2.41
CA PHE A 139 -20.11 -4.63 3.67
C PHE A 139 -18.73 -4.05 3.96
N ILE A 140 -18.51 -3.57 5.19
CA ILE A 140 -17.21 -3.03 5.62
C ILE A 140 -16.64 -3.99 6.67
N ALA A 141 -15.49 -4.57 6.37
CA ALA A 141 -14.82 -5.56 7.18
C ALA A 141 -13.47 -5.03 7.71
N ILE A 142 -13.10 -5.47 8.91
CA ILE A 142 -11.80 -5.14 9.50
C ILE A 142 -10.73 -6.02 8.85
N GLN A 143 -9.64 -5.39 8.38
CA GLN A 143 -8.54 -6.07 7.70
C GLN A 143 -8.01 -7.29 8.47
N ALA A 144 -7.74 -7.13 9.77
CA ALA A 144 -7.23 -8.20 10.62
C ALA A 144 -8.22 -9.39 10.79
N THR A 145 -9.53 -9.14 10.77
CA THR A 145 -10.50 -10.23 10.87
C THR A 145 -10.51 -11.06 9.59
N LEU A 146 -10.43 -10.40 8.43
CA LEU A 146 -10.37 -11.09 7.14
C LEU A 146 -9.10 -11.94 6.98
N THR A 147 -7.96 -11.51 7.52
CA THR A 147 -6.71 -12.29 7.44
C THR A 147 -6.79 -13.59 8.25
N LEU A 148 -7.45 -13.59 9.41
CA LEU A 148 -7.69 -14.83 10.17
C LEU A 148 -8.68 -15.76 9.46
N TYR A 149 -9.76 -15.20 8.91
CA TYR A 149 -10.74 -15.98 8.15
C TYR A 149 -10.12 -16.64 6.92
N ALA A 150 -9.19 -15.96 6.25
CA ALA A 150 -8.44 -16.54 5.13
C ALA A 150 -7.58 -17.75 5.55
N GLN A 151 -7.18 -17.85 6.83
CA GLN A 151 -6.46 -19.00 7.40
C GLN A 151 -7.39 -20.07 8.00
N GLY A 152 -8.72 -19.86 7.97
CA GLY A 152 -9.69 -20.75 8.60
C GLY A 152 -9.68 -20.67 10.13
N LEU A 153 -9.14 -19.60 10.71
CA LEU A 153 -9.07 -19.39 12.16
C LEU A 153 -10.14 -18.38 12.60
N MET A 154 -10.81 -18.68 13.71
CA MET A 154 -11.79 -17.79 14.33
C MET A 154 -11.22 -17.01 15.53
N THR A 155 -10.15 -17.52 16.14
CA THR A 155 -9.51 -16.92 17.30
C THR A 155 -8.01 -16.85 17.08
N GLY A 156 -7.40 -15.69 17.36
CA GLY A 156 -5.97 -15.47 17.19
C GLY A 156 -5.59 -14.00 17.37
N VAL A 157 -4.29 -13.72 17.33
CA VAL A 157 -3.76 -12.36 17.32
C VAL A 157 -3.13 -12.11 15.95
N VAL A 158 -3.60 -11.07 15.27
CA VAL A 158 -3.05 -10.65 13.99
C VAL A 158 -2.07 -9.51 14.21
N VAL A 159 -0.86 -9.69 13.70
CA VAL A 159 0.12 -8.61 13.54
C VAL A 159 0.16 -8.27 12.06
N ASP A 160 -0.50 -7.18 11.68
CA ASP A 160 -0.60 -6.70 10.31
C ASP A 160 0.32 -5.50 10.13
N SER A 161 1.39 -5.63 9.33
CA SER A 161 2.33 -4.56 9.02
C SER A 161 2.26 -4.22 7.54
N GLY A 162 1.65 -3.07 7.23
CA GLY A 162 1.44 -2.60 5.87
C GLY A 162 2.48 -1.57 5.41
N ASP A 163 2.06 -0.65 4.54
CA ASP A 163 2.92 0.45 4.08
C ASP A 163 2.96 1.62 5.07
N GLY A 164 1.81 2.03 5.64
CA GLY A 164 1.74 3.22 6.50
C GLY A 164 1.48 2.95 7.99
N VAL A 165 1.12 1.72 8.36
CA VAL A 165 0.71 1.41 9.73
C VAL A 165 0.90 -0.07 10.05
N THR A 166 1.25 -0.36 11.30
CA THR A 166 1.28 -1.70 11.87
C THR A 166 0.23 -1.83 12.98
N HIS A 167 -0.59 -2.87 12.92
CA HIS A 167 -1.65 -3.14 13.89
C HIS A 167 -1.44 -4.50 14.55
N ILE A 168 -1.71 -4.54 15.85
CA ILE A 168 -1.80 -5.78 16.62
C ILE A 168 -3.27 -5.88 17.05
N CYS A 169 -4.02 -6.77 16.40
CA CYS A 169 -5.45 -6.93 16.62
C CYS A 169 -5.76 -8.35 17.11
N PRO A 170 -6.15 -8.52 18.39
CA PRO A 170 -6.68 -9.78 18.87
C PRO A 170 -8.14 -9.95 18.40
N VAL A 171 -8.42 -11.14 17.88
CA VAL A 171 -9.75 -11.58 17.46
C VAL A 171 -10.10 -12.83 18.25
N TYR A 172 -11.29 -12.84 18.83
CA TYR A 172 -11.81 -13.96 19.60
C TYR A 172 -13.18 -14.33 19.05
N ASP A 173 -13.34 -15.58 18.64
CA ASP A 173 -14.57 -16.12 18.05
C ASP A 173 -15.15 -15.23 16.92
N GLY A 174 -14.28 -14.75 16.03
CA GLY A 174 -14.64 -13.87 14.91
C GLY A 174 -14.86 -12.39 15.27
N LEU A 175 -14.82 -12.04 16.55
CA LEU A 175 -14.98 -10.67 17.03
C LEU A 175 -13.62 -10.03 17.33
N SER A 176 -13.31 -8.92 16.65
CA SER A 176 -12.15 -8.09 16.99
C SER A 176 -12.38 -7.41 18.35
N LEU A 177 -11.38 -7.39 19.23
CA LEU A 177 -11.46 -6.76 20.55
C LEU A 177 -10.79 -5.37 20.53
N PRO A 178 -11.54 -4.26 20.34
CA PRO A 178 -10.94 -2.96 20.06
C PRO A 178 -10.12 -2.40 21.23
N HIS A 179 -10.51 -2.74 22.47
CA HIS A 179 -9.85 -2.29 23.69
C HIS A 179 -8.44 -2.89 23.89
N LEU A 180 -8.16 -4.04 23.24
CA LEU A 180 -6.85 -4.69 23.27
C LEU A 180 -6.03 -4.40 22.01
N THR A 181 -6.65 -3.84 20.96
CA THR A 181 -5.94 -3.49 19.73
C THR A 181 -4.86 -2.44 20.01
N ARG A 182 -3.66 -2.67 19.47
CA ARG A 182 -2.56 -1.71 19.47
C ARG A 182 -2.25 -1.28 18.05
N ARG A 183 -1.89 -0.01 17.90
CA ARG A 183 -1.53 0.61 16.63
C ARG A 183 -0.17 1.27 16.77
N LEU A 184 0.69 0.99 15.81
CA LEU A 184 2.01 1.57 15.65
C LEU A 184 2.05 2.32 14.32
N ASN A 185 2.35 3.62 14.36
CA ASN A 185 2.53 4.43 13.14
C ASN A 185 3.96 4.27 12.59
N VAL A 186 4.40 3.02 12.47
CA VAL A 186 5.68 2.62 11.87
C VAL A 186 5.40 1.43 10.98
N ALA A 187 5.78 1.53 9.72
CA ALA A 187 5.53 0.50 8.73
C ALA A 187 6.50 0.59 7.53
N GLY A 188 6.15 -0.04 6.41
CA GLY A 188 7.01 -0.16 5.24
C GLY A 188 7.54 1.18 4.68
N ARG A 189 6.74 2.24 4.73
CA ARG A 189 7.10 3.59 4.26
C ARG A 189 8.15 4.24 5.14
N ASP A 190 8.03 4.10 6.45
CA ASP A 190 8.99 4.66 7.41
C ASP A 190 10.34 3.96 7.32
N ILE A 191 10.32 2.63 7.13
CA ILE A 191 11.53 1.83 6.86
C ILE A 191 12.21 2.31 5.58
N THR A 192 11.44 2.51 4.50
CA THR A 192 11.99 3.04 3.25
C THR A 192 12.62 4.42 3.48
N ARG A 193 11.93 5.37 4.13
CA ARG A 193 12.49 6.71 4.44
C ARG A 193 13.77 6.64 5.27
N TYR A 194 13.81 5.73 6.24
CA TYR A 194 14.99 5.52 7.07
C TYR A 194 16.17 4.99 6.26
N LEU A 195 15.93 4.05 5.34
CA LEU A 195 16.93 3.58 4.39
C LEU A 195 17.47 4.72 3.51
N ILE A 196 16.59 5.63 3.02
CA ILE A 196 17.05 6.83 2.29
C ILE A 196 17.99 7.67 3.15
N LYS A 197 17.63 7.90 4.42
CA LYS A 197 18.45 8.69 5.36
C LYS A 197 19.82 8.04 5.57
N LEU A 198 19.89 6.73 5.74
CA LEU A 198 21.15 6.00 5.90
C LEU A 198 22.03 6.10 4.65
N LEU A 199 21.43 5.90 3.47
CA LEU A 199 22.15 6.04 2.19
C LEU A 199 22.67 7.47 1.96
N LEU A 200 21.90 8.49 2.37
CA LEU A 200 22.33 9.88 2.30
C LEU A 200 23.52 10.18 3.23
N LEU A 201 23.50 9.64 4.46
CA LEU A 201 24.63 9.77 5.40
C LEU A 201 25.90 9.10 4.88
N ARG A 202 25.76 8.06 4.05
CA ARG A 202 26.86 7.39 3.35
C ARG A 202 27.37 8.13 2.11
N GLY A 203 26.74 9.24 1.73
CA GLY A 203 27.15 10.08 0.61
C GLY A 203 26.42 9.83 -0.71
N TYR A 204 25.41 8.94 -0.72
CA TYR A 204 24.57 8.73 -1.89
C TYR A 204 23.47 9.81 -1.95
N ALA A 205 23.56 10.68 -2.96
CA ALA A 205 22.59 11.75 -3.16
C ALA A 205 21.32 11.24 -3.85
N PHE A 206 20.38 10.71 -3.05
CA PHE A 206 19.05 10.35 -3.52
C PHE A 206 18.06 11.51 -3.36
N ASN A 207 17.28 11.78 -4.38
CA ASN A 207 16.17 12.72 -4.31
C ASN A 207 14.94 12.02 -3.69
N GLN A 208 14.42 12.56 -2.59
CA GLN A 208 13.45 11.87 -1.72
C GLN A 208 12.17 11.42 -2.43
N THR A 209 11.74 12.10 -3.50
CA THR A 209 10.50 11.79 -4.22
C THR A 209 10.72 10.90 -5.44
N ALA A 210 11.73 11.20 -6.26
CA ALA A 210 12.01 10.45 -7.48
C ALA A 210 12.59 9.06 -7.19
N ASP A 211 13.47 8.95 -6.19
CA ASP A 211 14.20 7.71 -5.91
C ASP A 211 13.52 6.85 -4.83
N PHE A 212 12.41 7.33 -4.26
CA PHE A 212 11.66 6.59 -3.24
C PHE A 212 11.27 5.18 -3.71
N GLU A 213 10.88 5.06 -4.98
CA GLU A 213 10.48 3.79 -5.58
C GLU A 213 11.65 2.83 -5.72
N THR A 214 12.77 3.35 -6.22
CA THR A 214 14.01 2.60 -6.39
C THR A 214 14.47 2.06 -5.05
N ILE A 215 14.43 2.88 -4.00
CA ILE A 215 14.85 2.48 -2.65
C ILE A 215 13.83 1.52 -2.02
N ARG A 216 12.53 1.67 -2.29
CA ARG A 216 11.52 0.67 -1.90
C ARG A 216 11.81 -0.68 -2.54
N GLN A 217 12.16 -0.72 -3.82
CA GLN A 217 12.55 -1.96 -4.51
C GLN A 217 13.86 -2.54 -3.96
N MET A 218 14.83 -1.70 -3.61
CA MET A 218 16.05 -2.13 -2.94
C MET A 218 15.72 -2.77 -1.59
N LYS A 219 14.86 -2.13 -0.79
CA LYS A 219 14.38 -2.68 0.48
C LYS A 219 13.75 -4.05 0.29
N GLU A 220 12.85 -4.20 -0.68
CA GLU A 220 12.13 -5.46 -0.94
C GLU A 220 13.03 -6.58 -1.50
N LYS A 221 14.13 -6.23 -2.19
CA LYS A 221 15.04 -7.21 -2.80
C LYS A 221 16.25 -7.57 -1.94
N LEU A 222 16.74 -6.63 -1.12
CA LEU A 222 18.04 -6.72 -0.44
C LEU A 222 17.95 -6.80 1.08
N CYS A 223 16.92 -6.19 1.70
CA CYS A 223 16.81 -6.19 3.15
C CYS A 223 16.32 -7.54 3.68
N TYR A 224 16.78 -7.89 4.87
CA TYR A 224 16.32 -9.03 5.65
C TYR A 224 16.29 -8.66 7.14
N VAL A 225 15.66 -9.50 7.96
CA VAL A 225 15.64 -9.32 9.42
C VAL A 225 16.68 -10.25 10.02
N ALA A 226 17.67 -9.69 10.70
CA ALA A 226 18.68 -10.46 11.41
C ALA A 226 18.05 -11.19 12.61
N TYR A 227 18.48 -12.44 12.86
CA TYR A 227 18.07 -13.19 14.04
C TYR A 227 18.79 -12.68 15.29
N ASP A 228 20.11 -12.49 15.18
CA ASP A 228 20.96 -11.88 16.20
C ASP A 228 21.59 -10.61 15.61
N VAL A 229 21.16 -9.48 16.14
CA VAL A 229 21.58 -8.15 15.67
C VAL A 229 23.04 -7.87 16.01
N GLU A 230 23.50 -8.27 17.20
CA GLU A 230 24.86 -7.98 17.66
C GLU A 230 25.87 -8.80 16.88
N GLN A 231 25.55 -10.07 16.61
CA GLN A 231 26.41 -10.94 15.80
C GLN A 231 26.54 -10.42 14.37
N GLU A 232 25.42 -10.07 13.71
CA GLU A 232 25.45 -9.55 12.34
C GLU A 232 26.13 -8.18 12.26
N GLN A 233 26.00 -7.33 13.28
CA GLN A 233 26.76 -6.07 13.35
C GLN A 233 28.27 -6.31 13.36
N ASN A 234 28.75 -7.27 14.16
CA ASN A 234 30.17 -7.59 14.21
C ASN A 234 30.65 -8.17 12.86
N LEU A 235 29.87 -9.06 12.25
CA LEU A 235 30.18 -9.61 10.93
C LEU A 235 30.22 -8.51 9.85
N ALA A 236 29.30 -7.56 9.88
CA ALA A 236 29.28 -6.46 8.93
C ALA A 236 30.49 -5.52 9.06
N LEU A 237 31.03 -5.35 10.27
CA LEU A 237 32.22 -4.54 10.51
C LEU A 237 33.54 -5.29 10.22
N ASP A 238 33.57 -6.59 10.51
CA ASP A 238 34.79 -7.41 10.45
C ASP A 238 35.02 -8.06 9.07
N THR A 239 33.96 -8.28 8.29
CA THR A 239 34.04 -9.04 7.04
C THR A 239 33.87 -8.15 5.80
N THR A 240 34.93 -8.01 4.99
CA THR A 240 34.87 -7.35 3.65
C THR A 240 34.34 -8.28 2.54
N VAL A 241 33.72 -9.41 2.91
CA VAL A 241 33.37 -10.47 1.97
C VAL A 241 32.01 -10.18 1.35
N LEU A 242 32.08 -9.81 0.08
CA LEU A 242 30.95 -9.60 -0.81
C LEU A 242 30.11 -10.88 -0.99
N VAL A 243 28.97 -10.97 -0.30
CA VAL A 243 28.07 -12.13 -0.39
C VAL A 243 27.39 -12.23 -1.76
N LYS A 244 27.01 -11.10 -2.38
CA LYS A 244 26.40 -11.09 -3.72
C LYS A 244 26.49 -9.71 -4.39
N LYS A 245 26.95 -9.68 -5.66
CA LYS A 245 26.85 -8.48 -6.51
C LYS A 245 25.46 -8.41 -7.11
N TYR A 246 24.76 -7.30 -6.91
CA TYR A 246 23.56 -6.99 -7.66
C TYR A 246 23.90 -5.94 -8.73
N THR A 247 23.50 -6.20 -9.97
CA THR A 247 23.57 -5.24 -11.08
C THR A 247 22.15 -4.88 -11.45
N ASN A 248 21.68 -3.69 -11.09
CA ASN A 248 20.57 -3.07 -11.80
C ASN A 248 21.12 -1.95 -12.66
N PHE A 249 20.65 -1.90 -13.90
CA PHE A 249 20.96 -0.87 -14.87
C PHE A 249 20.68 0.51 -14.28
N VAL A 250 21.63 1.43 -14.51
CA VAL A 250 21.76 2.80 -13.97
C VAL A 250 22.55 2.86 -12.64
N TYR A 251 23.86 2.98 -12.86
CA TYR A 251 24.97 3.23 -11.95
C TYR A 251 25.41 2.11 -10.99
N THR A 252 26.69 1.78 -11.18
CA THR A 252 27.54 0.79 -10.52
C THR A 252 27.49 0.88 -8.99
N PHE A 253 27.67 -0.28 -8.35
CA PHE A 253 27.95 -0.53 -6.92
C PHE A 253 26.76 -0.95 -6.05
N ILE A 254 26.45 -2.25 -6.07
CA ILE A 254 25.70 -2.94 -5.00
C ILE A 254 26.65 -3.86 -4.25
N CYS A 255 27.56 -3.25 -3.50
CA CYS A 255 28.45 -3.94 -2.58
C CYS A 255 28.44 -3.39 -1.14
N GLU A 256 27.94 -2.18 -0.89
CA GLU A 256 27.93 -1.60 0.46
C GLU A 256 26.56 -1.70 1.17
N ILE A 257 25.49 -2.12 0.48
CA ILE A 257 24.11 -2.00 1.01
C ILE A 257 23.76 -3.09 2.06
N ILE A 258 24.59 -4.13 2.24
CA ILE A 258 24.38 -5.16 3.27
C ILE A 258 25.26 -4.95 4.51
N GLU A 259 26.20 -4.00 4.51
CA GLU A 259 27.04 -3.71 5.70
C GLU A 259 26.30 -2.90 6.79
N GLU A 260 25.13 -2.31 6.56
CA GLU A 260 24.69 -1.22 7.47
C GLU A 260 23.19 -0.94 7.59
N ILE A 261 22.34 -1.96 7.69
CA ILE A 261 20.98 -1.73 8.22
C ILE A 261 21.02 -1.47 9.75
N HIS A 262 22.19 -1.58 10.39
CA HIS A 262 22.31 -1.64 11.84
C HIS A 262 23.17 -0.57 12.54
N ILE A 263 23.67 0.48 11.86
CA ILE A 263 24.43 1.55 12.56
C ILE A 263 23.53 2.54 13.34
N CYS A 264 22.20 2.49 13.23
CA CYS A 264 21.34 3.51 13.86
C CYS A 264 20.33 2.96 14.88
N SER A 265 20.73 1.92 15.63
CA SER A 265 20.14 1.56 16.93
C SER A 265 21.02 2.02 18.11
N SER A 266 21.61 3.21 18.00
CA SER A 266 22.27 3.96 19.09
C SER A 266 21.80 5.41 19.06
#